data_AF-A0A0T5ZUR2-F1
#
_entry.id   AF-A0A0T5ZUR2-F1
#
_cell.length_a   1.000
_cell.length_b   1.000
_cell.length_c   1.000
_cell.angle_alpha   90.00
_cell.angle_beta   90.00
_cell.angle_gamma   90.00
#
_symmetry.space_group_name_H-M   'P 1'
#
loop_
_entity.id
_entity.type
_entity.pdbx_description
1 polymer ?
#
loop_
_entity_poly.entity_id
_entity_poly.type
_entity_poly.pdbx_seq_one_letter_code
_entity_poly.pdbx_strand_id
1 'polypeptide(L)'
;MAKNTSQICQYTISRGNPCGCPKEWAGARPAPTIGEIIGTFKSLCVHDWLKYIKENRINTVGKFWQRNYYEHIIRKEEPFKRTREYILTNPLRWHLDRENPYRKGEDDFDRWLESQFKDGRVSQF
;
A
#
# COMPACT_ATOMS: atom_id res chain seq x y z
N MET A 1 -1.62 -24.19 8.40
CA MET A 1 -3.09 -24.36 8.54
C MET A 1 -3.70 -22.98 8.52
N ALA A 2 -4.29 -22.59 7.39
CA ALA A 2 -4.89 -21.28 7.20
C ALA A 2 -6.17 -21.17 8.05
N LYS A 3 -6.24 -20.17 8.92
CA LYS A 3 -7.51 -19.82 9.59
C LYS A 3 -8.33 -18.99 8.60
N ASN A 4 -9.10 -19.72 7.80
CA ASN A 4 -10.12 -19.22 6.89
C ASN A 4 -11.06 -18.27 7.66
N THR A 5 -10.90 -16.97 7.44
CA THR A 5 -11.80 -15.94 7.99
C THR A 5 -12.84 -15.63 6.93
N SER A 6 -13.72 -16.58 6.67
CA SER A 6 -14.93 -16.40 5.87
C SER A 6 -16.08 -17.14 6.55
N GLN A 7 -16.43 -16.67 7.74
CA GLN A 7 -17.81 -16.77 8.20
C GLN A 7 -18.50 -15.46 7.85
N ILE A 8 -18.75 -15.29 6.56
CA ILE A 8 -19.85 -14.45 6.11
C ILE A 8 -21.12 -15.19 6.53
N CYS A 9 -21.80 -14.65 7.53
CA CYS A 9 -23.08 -15.15 8.01
C CYS A 9 -24.11 -15.05 6.86
N GLN A 10 -24.30 -16.13 6.11
CA GLN A 10 -25.24 -16.21 4.98
C GLN A 10 -26.63 -16.71 5.37
N TYR A 11 -27.24 -16.22 6.45
CA TYR A 11 -28.63 -16.59 6.73
C TYR A 11 -29.42 -15.45 7.36
N THR A 12 -30.07 -14.64 6.52
CA THR A 12 -31.20 -13.80 6.92
C THR A 12 -32.15 -13.61 5.75
N ILE A 13 -32.74 -14.72 5.28
CA ILE A 13 -34.03 -14.67 4.61
C ILE A 13 -35.05 -15.33 5.54
N SER A 14 -36.10 -14.56 5.85
CA SER A 14 -37.35 -14.96 6.51
C SER A 14 -37.29 -15.37 7.99
N ARG A 15 -37.61 -14.42 8.87
CA ARG A 15 -38.68 -14.49 9.89
C ARG A 15 -38.70 -13.18 10.68
N GLY A 16 -39.87 -12.54 10.73
CA GLY A 16 -40.08 -11.30 11.47
C GLY A 16 -39.73 -11.44 12.94
N ASN A 17 -39.21 -10.36 13.53
CA ASN A 17 -38.69 -10.32 14.89
C ASN A 17 -39.87 -10.33 15.90
N PRO A 18 -40.10 -11.40 16.69
CA PRO A 18 -41.22 -11.49 17.64
C PRO A 18 -40.87 -10.93 19.03
N CYS A 19 -39.60 -10.66 19.30
CA CYS A 19 -39.13 -10.14 20.57
C CYS A 19 -38.55 -8.75 20.32
N GLY A 20 -39.12 -7.72 20.92
CA GLY A 20 -38.71 -6.33 20.77
C GLY A 20 -37.34 -6.02 21.40
N CYS A 21 -36.28 -6.71 20.98
CA CYS A 21 -34.91 -6.30 21.28
C CYS A 21 -34.54 -5.09 20.40
N PRO A 22 -33.85 -4.06 20.95
CA PRO A 22 -33.38 -2.94 20.16
C PRO A 22 -32.44 -3.47 19.06
N LYS A 23 -32.68 -3.07 17.80
CA LYS A 23 -31.70 -3.26 16.74
C LYS A 23 -30.50 -2.37 17.07
N GLU A 24 -29.51 -2.94 17.76
CA GLU A 24 -28.18 -2.36 17.76
C GLU A 24 -27.71 -2.38 16.31
N TRP A 25 -27.75 -1.23 15.64
CA TRP A 25 -27.07 -1.06 14.37
C TRP A 25 -25.61 -1.44 14.63
N ALA A 26 -25.18 -2.58 14.08
CA ALA A 26 -23.76 -2.90 14.01
C ALA A 26 -23.07 -1.66 13.43
N GLY A 27 -22.29 -0.96 14.25
CA GLY A 27 -21.69 0.31 13.88
C GLY A 27 -20.98 0.17 12.54
N ALA A 28 -21.17 1.16 11.65
CA ALA A 28 -20.50 1.17 10.36
C ALA A 28 -19.00 0.96 10.59
N ARG A 29 -18.40 -0.02 9.91
CA ARG A 29 -16.95 -0.22 9.97
C ARG A 29 -16.28 1.07 9.52
N PRO A 30 -15.26 1.57 10.25
CA PRO A 30 -14.53 2.75 9.81
C PRO A 30 -13.92 2.49 8.43
N ALA A 31 -13.75 3.55 7.65
CA ALA A 31 -13.07 3.47 6.36
C ALA A 31 -11.64 2.93 6.58
N PRO A 32 -11.14 2.03 5.70
CA PRO A 32 -9.80 1.50 5.83
C PRO A 32 -8.77 2.62 5.68
N THR A 33 -7.74 2.56 6.51
CA THR A 33 -6.56 3.42 6.42
C THR A 33 -5.71 3.06 5.21
N ILE A 34 -4.87 3.99 4.76
CA ILE A 34 -3.91 3.73 3.67
C ILE A 34 -2.97 2.56 4.04
N GLY A 35 -2.52 2.52 5.30
CA GLY A 35 -1.68 1.43 5.81
C GLY A 35 -2.35 0.07 5.72
N GLU A 36 -3.64 -0.04 6.02
CA GLU A 36 -4.40 -1.28 5.89
C GLU A 36 -4.55 -1.72 4.42
N ILE A 37 -4.78 -0.77 3.51
CA ILE A 37 -4.88 -1.04 2.07
C ILE A 37 -3.54 -1.56 1.54
N ILE A 38 -2.44 -0.85 1.82
CA ILE A 38 -1.10 -1.25 1.40
C ILE A 38 -0.66 -2.56 2.05
N GLY A 39 -0.99 -2.77 3.33
CA GLY A 39 -0.72 -4.02 4.03
C GLY A 39 -1.44 -5.20 3.37
N THR A 40 -2.71 -5.03 3.04
CA THR A 40 -3.51 -6.04 2.33
C THR A 40 -2.93 -6.32 0.95
N PHE A 41 -2.60 -5.28 0.18
CA PHE A 41 -1.97 -5.42 -1.14
C PHE A 41 -0.65 -6.19 -1.06
N LYS A 42 0.28 -5.77 -0.18
CA LYS A 42 1.58 -6.44 0.01
C LYS A 42 1.41 -7.91 0.41
N SER A 43 0.42 -8.21 1.25
CA SER A 43 0.10 -9.57 1.70
C SER A 43 -0.39 -10.45 0.55
N LEU A 44 -1.33 -9.95 -0.28
CA LEU A 44 -1.87 -10.69 -1.42
C LEU A 44 -0.79 -11.04 -2.45
N CYS A 45 0.08 -10.09 -2.79
CA CYS A 45 1.19 -10.36 -3.71
C CYS A 45 2.13 -11.46 -3.19
N VAL A 46 2.48 -11.42 -1.89
CA VAL A 46 3.34 -12.45 -1.28
C VAL A 46 2.62 -13.79 -1.24
N HIS A 47 1.33 -13.81 -0.93
CA HIS A 47 0.53 -15.03 -0.93
C HIS A 47 0.54 -15.71 -2.30
N ASP A 48 0.29 -14.96 -3.37
CA ASP A 48 0.26 -15.50 -4.74
C ASP A 48 1.66 -15.95 -5.19
N TRP A 49 2.70 -15.21 -4.82
CA TRP A 49 4.08 -15.60 -5.07
C TRP A 49 4.47 -16.89 -4.33
N LEU A 50 4.10 -17.04 -3.05
CA LEU A 50 4.36 -18.25 -2.28
C LEU A 50 3.61 -19.46 -2.85
N LYS A 51 2.38 -19.25 -3.34
CA LYS A 51 1.63 -20.28 -4.06
C LYS A 51 2.37 -20.73 -5.32
N TYR A 52 2.84 -19.79 -6.14
CA TYR A 52 3.62 -20.08 -7.34
C TYR A 52 4.91 -20.83 -7.05
N ILE A 53 5.68 -20.42 -6.03
CA ILE A 53 6.90 -21.12 -5.59
C ILE A 53 6.60 -22.58 -5.23
N LYS A 54 5.53 -22.81 -4.46
CA LYS A 54 5.14 -24.15 -4.01
C LYS A 54 4.75 -25.05 -5.18
N GLU A 55 4.00 -24.54 -6.14
CA GLU A 55 3.57 -25.28 -7.33
C GLU A 55 4.75 -25.63 -8.24
N ASN A 56 5.71 -24.71 -8.40
CA ASN A 56 6.86 -24.89 -9.28
C ASN A 56 8.10 -25.48 -8.58
N ARG A 57 8.01 -25.82 -7.29
CA ARG A 57 9.10 -26.37 -6.46
C ARG A 57 10.39 -25.54 -6.52
N ILE A 58 10.25 -24.22 -6.57
CA ILE A 58 11.38 -23.29 -6.63
C ILE A 58 11.98 -23.17 -5.21
N ASN A 59 13.29 -23.33 -5.06
CA ASN A 59 13.96 -23.13 -3.77
C ASN A 59 14.56 -21.72 -3.72
N THR A 60 13.75 -20.74 -3.33
CA THR A 60 14.19 -19.35 -3.19
C THR A 60 13.80 -18.79 -1.83
N VAL A 61 14.71 -18.02 -1.22
CA VAL A 61 14.51 -17.36 0.07
C VAL A 61 14.92 -15.90 -0.05
N GLY A 62 14.10 -14.98 0.46
CA GLY A 62 14.38 -13.56 0.37
C GLY A 62 13.29 -12.67 0.97
N LYS A 63 13.64 -11.40 1.21
CA LYS A 63 12.66 -10.37 1.56
C LYS A 63 12.00 -9.86 0.28
N PHE A 64 10.69 -9.99 0.19
CA PHE A 64 9.94 -9.57 -0.99
C PHE A 64 9.70 -8.04 -1.01
N TRP A 65 9.33 -7.47 0.13
CA TRP A 65 9.02 -6.05 0.27
C TRP A 65 10.03 -5.32 1.15
N GLN A 66 10.35 -4.07 0.80
CA GLN A 66 10.99 -3.13 1.71
C GLN A 66 10.03 -2.81 2.88
N ARG A 67 10.62 -2.56 4.07
CA ARG A 67 9.86 -2.12 5.24
C ARG A 67 9.29 -0.72 4.99
N ASN A 68 8.06 -0.49 5.45
CA ASN A 68 7.29 0.74 5.26
C ASN A 68 6.93 1.01 3.78
N TYR A 69 6.30 2.13 3.51
CA TYR A 69 5.96 2.62 2.19
C TYR A 69 6.08 4.14 2.18
N TYR A 70 6.35 4.72 1.02
CA TYR A 70 6.41 6.17 0.86
C TYR A 70 4.99 6.71 0.67
N GLU A 71 4.62 7.72 1.47
CA GLU A 71 3.37 8.44 1.32
C GLU A 71 3.60 9.95 1.34
N HIS A 72 2.92 10.67 0.44
CA HIS A 72 3.01 12.11 0.36
C HIS A 72 1.73 12.68 -0.28
N ILE A 73 1.14 13.70 0.37
CA ILE A 73 -0.09 14.33 -0.11
C ILE A 73 0.27 15.45 -1.09
N ILE A 74 0.00 15.23 -2.37
CA ILE A 74 0.19 16.22 -3.43
C ILE A 74 -1.06 17.10 -3.53
N ARG A 75 -0.92 18.41 -3.23
CA ARG A 75 -2.04 19.37 -3.22
C ARG A 75 -2.03 20.39 -4.36
N LYS A 76 -0.94 20.44 -5.14
CA LYS A 76 -0.73 21.45 -6.20
C LYS A 76 -0.44 20.76 -7.53
N GLU A 77 -0.75 21.47 -8.61
CA GLU A 77 -0.59 20.95 -9.97
C GLU A 77 0.87 20.74 -10.36
N GLU A 78 1.76 21.68 -10.00
CA GLU A 78 3.20 21.58 -10.27
C GLU A 78 3.84 20.29 -9.72
N PRO A 79 3.76 19.98 -8.40
CA PRO A 79 4.28 18.73 -7.88
C PRO A 79 3.56 17.50 -8.45
N PHE A 80 2.28 17.60 -8.82
CA PHE A 80 1.56 16.50 -9.46
C PHE A 80 2.17 16.15 -10.83
N LYS A 81 2.40 17.16 -11.69
CA LYS A 81 3.03 16.97 -13.01
C LYS A 81 4.41 16.35 -12.88
N ARG A 82 5.24 16.87 -11.96
CA ARG A 82 6.60 16.39 -11.76
C ARG A 82 6.65 14.96 -11.21
N THR A 83 5.79 14.61 -10.25
CA THR A 83 5.70 13.22 -9.75
C THR A 83 5.24 12.24 -10.83
N ARG A 84 4.30 12.66 -11.69
CA ARG A 84 3.86 11.82 -12.82
C ARG A 84 4.99 11.56 -13.80
N GLU A 85 5.76 12.60 -14.14
CA GLU A 85 6.94 12.47 -15.00
C GLU A 85 7.99 11.56 -14.38
N TYR A 86 8.21 11.66 -13.06
CA TYR A 86 9.11 10.77 -12.35
C TYR A 86 8.68 9.31 -12.45
N ILE A 87 7.40 9.00 -12.24
CA ILE A 87 6.90 7.61 -12.33
C ILE A 87 7.20 7.01 -13.72
N LEU A 88 7.06 7.79 -14.79
CA LEU A 88 7.34 7.34 -16.15
C LEU A 88 8.84 7.18 -16.42
N THR A 89 9.65 8.10 -15.90
CA THR A 89 11.10 8.16 -16.19
C THR A 89 11.96 7.37 -15.21
N ASN A 90 11.41 6.91 -14.08
CA ASN A 90 12.13 6.18 -13.03
C ASN A 90 13.01 5.03 -13.56
N PRO A 91 12.55 4.16 -14.49
CA PRO A 91 13.40 3.08 -15.01
C PRO A 91 14.69 3.58 -15.68
N LEU A 92 14.64 4.73 -16.35
CA LEU A 92 15.81 5.34 -17.00
C LEU A 92 16.75 6.00 -15.98
N ARG A 93 16.19 6.40 -14.83
CA ARG A 93 16.86 7.18 -13.79
C ARG A 93 17.40 6.33 -12.64
N TRP A 94 17.15 5.02 -12.65
CA TRP A 94 17.58 4.08 -11.60
C TRP A 94 19.06 4.20 -11.20
N HIS A 95 19.94 4.55 -12.13
CA HIS A 95 21.38 4.73 -11.86
C HIS A 95 21.71 5.94 -10.95
N LEU A 96 20.75 6.84 -10.74
CA LEU A 96 20.85 8.01 -9.86
C LEU A 96 20.05 7.83 -8.55
N ASP A 97 19.19 6.82 -8.48
CA ASP A 97 18.25 6.59 -7.39
C ASP A 97 18.99 6.29 -6.06
N ARG A 98 18.47 6.85 -4.96
CA ARG A 98 19.02 6.68 -3.61
C ARG A 98 19.05 5.23 -3.12
N GLU A 99 18.08 4.41 -3.55
CA GLU A 99 17.92 3.02 -3.14
C GLU A 99 18.78 2.07 -4.01
N ASN A 100 19.44 2.59 -5.04
CA ASN A 100 20.37 1.81 -5.84
C ASN A 100 21.74 1.70 -5.15
N PRO A 101 22.19 0.48 -4.77
CA PRO A 101 23.50 0.28 -4.14
C PRO A 101 24.68 0.74 -5.00
N TYR A 102 24.48 0.88 -6.32
CA TYR A 102 25.49 1.26 -7.29
C TYR A 102 25.24 2.66 -7.89
N ARG A 103 24.56 3.55 -7.15
CA ARG A 103 24.23 4.90 -7.64
C ARG A 103 25.49 5.67 -8.07
N LYS A 104 25.40 6.39 -9.19
CA LYS A 104 26.52 7.15 -9.80
C LYS A 104 26.44 8.65 -9.57
N GLY A 105 25.37 9.13 -8.93
CA GLY A 105 25.13 10.56 -8.73
C GLY A 105 23.93 10.81 -7.84
N GLU A 106 23.39 12.01 -7.93
CA GLU A 106 22.17 12.45 -7.24
C GLU A 106 21.10 12.80 -8.28
N ASP A 107 19.88 12.39 -8.02
CA ASP A 107 18.73 12.69 -8.85
C ASP A 107 18.18 14.09 -8.55
N ASP A 108 17.91 14.91 -9.56
CA ASP A 108 17.33 16.25 -9.37
C ASP A 108 15.89 16.21 -8.83
N PHE A 109 15.16 15.12 -9.08
CA PHE A 109 13.87 14.86 -8.47
C PHE A 109 14.01 14.68 -6.96
N ASP A 110 15.00 13.90 -6.49
CA ASP A 110 15.23 13.70 -5.06
C ASP A 110 15.53 15.03 -4.36
N ARG A 111 16.40 15.85 -4.95
CA ARG A 111 16.72 17.19 -4.44
C ARG A 111 15.49 18.10 -4.41
N TRP A 112 14.69 18.09 -5.46
CA TRP A 112 13.45 18.85 -5.50
C TRP A 112 12.44 18.36 -4.46
N LEU A 113 12.31 17.04 -4.30
CA LEU A 113 11.41 16.42 -3.35
C LEU A 113 11.76 16.84 -1.92
N GLU A 114 13.04 16.83 -1.58
CA GLU A 114 13.55 17.35 -0.30
C GLU A 114 13.24 18.83 -0.09
N SER A 115 13.32 19.64 -1.15
CA SER A 115 12.96 21.06 -1.08
C SER A 115 11.48 21.26 -0.73
N GLN A 116 10.59 20.35 -1.15
CA GLN A 116 9.16 20.44 -0.80
C GLN A 116 8.93 20.27 0.71
N PHE A 117 9.79 19.50 1.39
CA PHE A 117 9.71 19.29 2.84
C PHE A 117 10.32 20.43 3.65
N LYS A 118 11.42 21.04 3.18
CA LYS A 118 12.14 22.11 3.91
C LYS A 118 11.40 23.44 3.99
N ASP A 119 10.59 23.76 2.99
CA ASP A 119 9.90 25.06 2.94
C ASP A 119 8.66 25.13 3.86
N GLY A 120 8.42 24.14 4.72
CA GLY A 120 7.20 24.07 5.55
C GLY A 120 5.90 23.98 4.73
N ARG A 121 6.01 23.83 3.40
CA ARG A 121 4.90 23.66 2.46
C ARG A 121 4.23 22.29 2.60
N VAL A 122 4.85 21.38 3.35
CA VAL A 122 4.41 20.01 3.61
C VAL A 122 4.89 19.61 5.01
N SER A 123 3.97 19.15 5.87
CA SER A 123 4.31 18.61 7.19
C SER A 123 5.04 17.27 7.05
N GLN A 124 6.16 17.11 7.77
CA GLN A 124 6.59 15.78 8.20
C GLN A 124 5.56 15.29 9.23
N PHE A 125 5.13 14.04 9.10
CA PHE A 125 4.48 13.29 10.18
C PHE A 125 5.48 12.29 10.72
#